data_AF-A0A7S7S3P5-F1
#
_entry.id   AF-A0A7S7S3P5-F1
#
_cell.length_a   1.000
_cell.length_b   1.000
_cell.length_c   1.000
_cell.angle_alpha   90.00
_cell.angle_beta   90.00
_cell.angle_gamma   90.00
#
_symmetry.space_group_name_H-M   'P 1'
#
loop_
_entity.id
_entity.type
_entity.pdbx_description
1 polymer ?
#
loop_
_entity_poly.entity_id
_entity_poly.type
_entity_poly.pdbx_seq_one_letter_code
_entity_poly.pdbx_strand_id
1 'polypeptide(L)'
;MSVMQRLCVGLAFFAITACSTSPPTKSSGVNDIQVAAQKLVGQPAERAFEVFGPPDQGVGPSSYGSGGFYAWNRIRTRVTPEKVFIQTGVEYVGQQERWVGIGGRGLNGIMPVSSEPIYRKVGYEENRIVIDYFCSITLLTDGKDVITDVSVVNCNDKRQSQRTC
;
A
#
# COMPACT_ATOMS: atom_id res chain seq x y z
N MET A 1 41.23 15.40 68.37
CA MET A 1 41.66 16.80 68.17
C MET A 1 42.48 16.85 66.89
N SER A 2 42.09 17.71 65.93
CA SER A 2 42.95 18.52 65.03
C SER A 2 44.26 17.86 64.53
N VAL A 3 44.61 17.74 63.25
CA VAL A 3 44.47 18.71 62.13
C VAL A 3 45.16 18.10 60.89
N MET A 4 44.64 18.45 59.70
CA MET A 4 45.29 18.53 58.37
C MET A 4 46.30 17.48 57.91
N GLN A 5 45.97 16.82 56.79
CA GLN A 5 46.82 16.56 55.61
C GLN A 5 45.99 15.63 54.70
N ARG A 6 45.76 15.80 53.40
CA ARG A 6 46.39 16.54 52.29
C ARG A 6 45.27 16.82 51.28
N LEU A 7 45.16 18.03 50.74
CA LEU A 7 45.95 18.54 49.62
C LEU A 7 45.55 17.90 48.28
N CYS A 8 44.79 18.70 47.53
CA CYS A 8 44.88 18.90 46.08
C CYS A 8 44.32 17.85 45.13
N VAL A 9 43.89 18.44 44.01
CA VAL A 9 43.47 17.84 42.74
C VAL A 9 42.02 17.38 42.76
N GLY A 10 41.09 18.03 42.08
CA GLY A 10 41.22 19.11 41.12
C GLY A 10 39.85 19.34 40.49
N LEU A 11 39.63 20.60 40.12
CA LEU A 11 38.83 21.01 38.98
C LEU A 11 37.46 20.36 38.79
N ALA A 12 36.48 21.17 39.19
CA ALA A 12 35.14 21.20 38.61
C ALA A 12 35.16 20.95 37.10
N PHE A 13 34.37 19.96 36.67
CA PHE A 13 33.60 20.06 35.44
C PHE A 13 32.15 19.72 35.76
N PHE A 14 31.34 20.79 35.81
CA PHE A 14 29.93 20.74 35.48
C PHE A 14 29.74 19.92 34.19
N ALA A 15 28.83 18.96 34.17
CA ALA A 15 27.76 18.94 33.18
C ALA A 15 26.83 17.73 33.33
N ILE A 16 25.60 18.02 33.75
CA ILE A 16 24.35 17.52 33.15
C ILE A 16 24.20 15.98 33.12
N THR A 17 23.85 15.38 34.26
CA THR A 17 22.98 14.20 34.27
C THR A 17 21.56 14.61 33.85
N ALA A 18 21.38 14.88 32.57
CA ALA A 18 20.07 14.77 31.93
C ALA A 18 19.98 13.36 31.38
N CYS A 19 19.24 12.49 32.07
CA CYS A 19 18.65 11.33 31.42
C CYS A 19 17.81 11.85 30.25
N SER A 20 18.36 11.81 29.03
CA SER A 20 17.56 11.92 27.83
C SER A 20 16.78 10.61 27.69
N THR A 21 15.69 10.47 28.45
CA THR A 21 14.55 9.71 27.98
C THR A 21 14.01 10.48 26.78
N SER A 22 14.64 10.26 25.62
CA SER A 22 14.08 10.66 24.34
C SER A 22 12.69 10.01 24.28
N PRO A 23 11.59 10.77 24.27
CA PRO A 23 10.32 10.18 23.89
C PRO A 23 10.53 9.55 22.50
N PRO A 24 9.95 8.38 22.20
CA PRO A 24 9.98 7.88 20.84
C PRO A 24 9.39 8.98 19.98
N THR A 25 10.21 9.58 19.13
CA THR A 25 9.77 10.49 18.09
C THR A 25 8.84 9.68 17.22
N LYS A 26 7.54 9.75 17.53
CA LYS A 26 6.48 9.54 16.57
C LYS A 26 6.74 10.55 15.46
N SER A 27 7.55 10.13 14.49
CA SER A 27 7.67 10.75 13.18
C SER A 27 6.33 10.52 12.49
N SER A 28 5.37 11.38 12.83
CA SER A 28 4.17 11.54 12.04
C SER A 28 4.59 12.16 10.71
N GLY A 29 4.70 11.34 9.67
CA GLY A 29 4.58 11.80 8.29
C GLY A 29 5.83 11.73 7.40
N VAL A 30 6.97 11.21 7.87
CA VAL A 30 8.15 11.00 6.99
C VAL A 30 8.33 9.52 6.73
N ASN A 31 8.30 9.14 5.46
CA ASN A 31 8.53 7.77 5.01
C ASN A 31 10.04 7.47 5.14
N ASP A 32 10.44 6.67 6.14
CA ASP A 32 11.84 6.33 6.39
C ASP A 32 12.53 5.71 5.17
N ILE A 33 11.76 4.94 4.36
CA ILE A 33 12.24 4.38 3.10
C ILE A 33 12.50 5.49 2.09
N GLN A 34 11.64 6.51 2.02
CA GLN A 34 11.85 7.66 1.14
C GLN A 34 13.09 8.45 1.52
N VAL A 35 13.36 8.66 2.82
CA VAL A 35 14.56 9.36 3.29
C VAL A 35 15.82 8.53 3.02
N ALA A 36 15.77 7.22 3.26
CA ALA A 36 16.87 6.32 2.95
C ALA A 36 17.18 6.31 1.44
N ALA A 37 16.13 6.26 0.61
CA ALA A 37 16.25 6.21 -0.84
C ALA A 37 16.79 7.55 -1.42
N GLN A 38 16.35 8.69 -0.90
CA GLN A 38 16.86 10.00 -1.30
C GLN A 38 18.35 10.19 -0.96
N LYS A 39 18.84 9.58 0.12
CA LYS A 39 20.28 9.64 0.49
C LYS A 39 21.18 8.86 -0.47
N LEU A 40 20.61 7.99 -1.31
CA LEU A 40 21.35 7.21 -2.30
C LEU A 40 21.56 7.96 -3.62
N VAL A 41 20.89 9.11 -3.83
CA VAL A 41 21.15 9.96 -5.00
C VAL A 41 22.62 10.40 -5.00
N GLY A 42 23.29 10.22 -6.14
CA GLY A 42 24.72 10.47 -6.31
C GLY A 42 25.63 9.30 -5.93
N GLN A 43 25.08 8.18 -5.44
CA GLN A 43 25.82 6.95 -5.16
C GLN A 43 25.66 5.93 -6.29
N PRO A 44 26.57 4.94 -6.41
CA PRO A 44 26.41 3.86 -7.38
C PRO A 44 25.18 2.99 -7.06
N ALA A 45 24.53 2.46 -8.09
CA ALA A 45 23.33 1.62 -7.98
C ALA A 45 23.50 0.42 -7.03
N GLU A 46 24.71 -0.13 -6.97
CA GLU A 46 25.07 -1.24 -6.09
C GLU A 46 24.75 -0.97 -4.61
N ARG A 47 24.89 0.29 -4.16
CA ARG A 47 24.50 0.68 -2.79
C ARG A 47 23.02 0.52 -2.53
N ALA A 48 22.18 0.74 -3.54
CA ALA A 48 20.75 0.51 -3.39
C ALA A 48 20.41 -0.98 -3.33
N PHE A 49 21.19 -1.84 -3.99
CA PHE A 49 21.02 -3.29 -3.91
C PHE A 49 21.37 -3.84 -2.52
N GLU A 50 22.37 -3.24 -1.85
CA GLU A 50 22.68 -3.55 -0.46
C GLU A 50 21.53 -3.16 0.50
N VAL A 51 20.87 -2.03 0.24
CA VAL A 51 19.83 -1.47 1.12
C VAL A 51 18.47 -2.13 0.89
N PHE A 52 18.06 -2.32 -0.36
CA PHE A 52 16.72 -2.82 -0.71
C PHE A 52 16.70 -4.28 -1.15
N GLY A 53 17.87 -4.91 -1.29
CA GLY A 53 18.04 -6.23 -1.88
C GLY A 53 18.05 -6.19 -3.41
N PRO A 54 18.05 -7.36 -4.09
CA PRO A 54 18.00 -7.41 -5.55
C PRO A 54 16.70 -6.79 -6.09
N PRO A 55 16.75 -6.02 -7.18
CA PRO A 55 15.57 -5.42 -7.81
C PRO A 55 14.67 -6.49 -8.45
N ASP A 56 13.36 -6.25 -8.43
CA ASP A 56 12.38 -7.13 -9.09
C ASP A 56 12.41 -6.93 -10.62
N GLN A 57 12.71 -5.70 -11.06
CA GLN A 57 12.91 -5.35 -12.45
C GLN A 57 14.09 -4.40 -12.57
N GLY A 58 14.98 -4.61 -13.53
CA GLY A 58 16.10 -3.72 -13.72
C GLY A 58 16.79 -3.87 -15.06
N VAL A 59 17.26 -2.75 -15.60
CA VAL A 59 18.09 -2.66 -16.79
C VAL A 59 19.25 -1.73 -16.45
N GLY A 60 20.48 -2.25 -16.52
CA GLY A 60 21.67 -1.44 -16.30
C GLY A 60 21.89 -0.40 -17.40
N PRO A 61 22.86 0.51 -17.21
CA PRO A 61 23.17 1.52 -18.20
C PRO A 61 23.58 0.89 -19.54
N SER A 62 23.16 1.52 -20.63
CA SER A 62 23.51 1.03 -21.96
C SER A 62 24.94 1.42 -22.33
N SER A 63 25.57 0.62 -23.18
CA SER A 63 26.90 0.92 -23.74
C SER A 63 26.96 2.24 -24.53
N TYR A 64 25.80 2.81 -24.90
CA TYR A 64 25.68 4.07 -25.61
C TYR A 64 25.47 5.28 -24.68
N GLY A 65 25.59 5.09 -23.36
CA GLY A 65 25.50 6.15 -22.37
C GLY A 65 24.08 6.46 -21.88
N SER A 66 23.09 5.62 -22.21
CA SER A 66 21.78 5.70 -21.57
C SER A 66 21.89 5.25 -20.12
N GLY A 67 21.20 5.96 -19.23
CA GLY A 67 21.02 5.58 -17.85
C GLY A 67 20.35 4.22 -17.67
N GLY A 68 20.51 3.65 -16.48
CA GLY A 68 19.83 2.45 -16.03
C GLY A 68 18.54 2.76 -15.26
N PHE A 69 17.77 1.70 -15.03
CA PHE A 69 16.51 1.71 -14.29
C PHE A 69 16.45 0.48 -13.38
N TYR A 70 16.06 0.65 -12.13
CA TYR A 70 15.86 -0.45 -11.19
C TYR A 70 14.60 -0.22 -10.35
N ALA A 71 13.80 -1.26 -10.14
CA ALA A 71 12.55 -1.17 -9.39
C ALA A 71 12.35 -2.34 -8.43
N TRP A 72 11.76 -2.04 -7.28
CA TRP A 72 11.31 -2.97 -6.25
C TRP A 72 9.83 -2.74 -6.01
N ASN A 73 9.03 -3.80 -6.10
CA ASN A 73 7.60 -3.78 -5.90
C ASN A 73 7.23 -4.82 -4.85
N ARG A 74 7.01 -4.37 -3.61
CA ARG A 74 6.56 -5.21 -2.50
C ARG A 74 5.05 -5.07 -2.34
N ILE A 75 4.32 -6.13 -2.66
CA ILE A 75 2.87 -6.19 -2.52
C ILE A 75 2.52 -7.23 -1.46
N ARG A 76 1.67 -6.85 -0.51
CA ARG A 76 1.05 -7.78 0.43
C ARG A 76 -0.46 -7.69 0.30
N THR A 77 -1.07 -8.84 0.01
CA THR A 77 -2.52 -9.00 -0.07
C THR A 77 -3.03 -9.86 1.08
N ARG A 78 -4.29 -9.65 1.45
CA ARG A 78 -5.05 -10.57 2.29
C ARG A 78 -6.36 -10.92 1.61
N VAL A 79 -6.83 -12.14 1.87
CA VAL A 79 -8.17 -12.58 1.50
C VAL A 79 -9.09 -12.18 2.65
N THR A 80 -10.09 -11.35 2.38
CA THR A 80 -11.11 -11.01 3.39
C THR A 80 -12.18 -12.10 3.46
N PRO A 81 -12.81 -12.31 4.63
CA PRO A 81 -13.91 -13.26 4.77
C PRO A 81 -15.19 -12.81 4.05
N GLU A 82 -15.26 -11.54 3.62
CA GLU A 82 -16.37 -11.00 2.84
C GLU A 82 -16.34 -11.57 1.43
N LYS A 83 -17.45 -12.22 1.05
CA LYS A 83 -17.69 -12.72 -0.29
C LYS A 83 -18.35 -11.64 -1.13
N VAL A 84 -17.85 -11.44 -2.34
CA VAL A 84 -18.42 -10.51 -3.32
C VAL A 84 -19.00 -11.33 -4.47
N PHE A 85 -20.22 -10.99 -4.87
CA PHE A 85 -20.87 -11.63 -6.01
C PHE A 85 -20.29 -11.07 -7.32
N ILE A 86 -19.65 -11.93 -8.11
CA ILE A 86 -19.12 -11.60 -9.42
C ILE A 86 -20.16 -12.02 -10.45
N GLN A 87 -20.85 -11.03 -11.04
CA GLN A 87 -21.82 -11.27 -12.09
C GLN A 87 -21.10 -11.68 -13.39
N THR A 88 -21.31 -12.92 -13.83
CA THR A 88 -20.74 -13.45 -15.07
C THR A 88 -21.74 -13.42 -16.23
N GLY A 89 -23.02 -13.17 -15.95
CA GLY A 89 -24.05 -13.06 -16.98
C GLY A 89 -25.44 -12.78 -16.45
N VAL A 90 -26.42 -13.02 -17.32
CA VAL A 90 -27.85 -13.01 -16.99
C VAL A 90 -28.50 -14.25 -17.59
N GLU A 91 -29.36 -14.91 -16.82
CA GLU A 91 -30.12 -16.08 -17.22
C GLU A 91 -31.60 -15.69 -17.35
N TYR A 92 -32.25 -16.15 -18.41
CA TYR A 92 -33.68 -15.97 -18.59
C TYR A 92 -34.44 -16.86 -17.62
N VAL A 93 -35.30 -16.27 -16.79
CA VAL A 93 -36.02 -16.99 -15.71
C VAL A 93 -37.53 -17.07 -15.93
N GLY A 94 -38.06 -16.45 -16.98
CA GLY A 94 -39.46 -16.54 -17.36
C GLY A 94 -40.02 -15.22 -17.87
N GLN A 95 -41.36 -15.15 -17.97
CA GLN A 95 -42.09 -13.98 -18.42
C GLN A 95 -43.06 -13.53 -17.34
N GLN A 96 -43.09 -12.22 -17.06
CA GLN A 96 -44.12 -11.63 -16.22
C GLN A 96 -45.30 -11.24 -17.11
N GLU A 97 -46.43 -11.93 -16.92
CA GLU A 97 -47.67 -11.57 -17.59
C GLU A 97 -48.50 -10.66 -16.69
N ARG A 98 -48.87 -9.49 -17.21
CA ARG A 98 -49.81 -8.58 -16.54
C ARG A 98 -51.20 -8.79 -17.11
N TRP A 99 -52.13 -9.11 -16.23
CA TRP A 99 -53.53 -9.34 -16.56
C TRP A 99 -54.39 -8.16 -16.11
N VAL A 100 -55.34 -7.74 -16.96
CA VAL A 100 -56.36 -6.75 -16.57
C VAL A 100 -57.74 -7.38 -16.67
N GLY A 101 -58.58 -7.05 -15.69
CA GLY A 101 -60.00 -7.39 -15.74
C GLY A 101 -60.72 -6.45 -16.70
N ILE A 102 -61.44 -7.00 -17.66
CA ILE A 102 -62.31 -6.25 -18.56
C ILE A 102 -63.75 -6.43 -18.08
N GLY A 103 -64.40 -5.32 -17.73
CA GLY A 103 -65.80 -5.30 -17.26
C GLY A 103 -66.60 -4.21 -17.96
N GLY A 104 -67.67 -4.61 -18.66
CA GLY A 104 -68.65 -3.70 -19.27
C GLY A 104 -69.50 -4.37 -20.36
N ARG A 105 -70.79 -3.97 -20.47
CA ARG A 105 -71.75 -4.44 -21.51
C ARG A 105 -71.97 -5.97 -21.58
N GLY A 106 -72.02 -6.65 -20.43
CA GLY A 106 -72.44 -8.06 -20.35
C GLY A 106 -71.36 -9.09 -20.70
N LEU A 107 -70.11 -8.66 -20.93
CA LEU A 107 -68.95 -9.54 -21.11
C LEU A 107 -67.96 -9.32 -19.95
N ASN A 108 -67.59 -10.41 -19.28
CA ASN A 108 -66.54 -10.46 -18.27
C ASN A 108 -65.41 -11.34 -18.78
N GLY A 109 -64.18 -10.85 -18.75
CA GLY A 109 -63.01 -11.60 -19.19
C GLY A 109 -61.72 -11.05 -18.62
N ILE A 110 -60.67 -11.86 -18.67
CA ILE A 110 -59.31 -11.50 -18.27
C ILE A 110 -58.47 -11.51 -19.55
N MET A 111 -57.74 -10.44 -19.83
CA MET A 111 -56.87 -10.33 -21.01
C MET A 111 -55.42 -10.05 -20.58
N PRO A 112 -54.42 -10.71 -21.19
CA PRO A 112 -53.02 -10.37 -20.95
C PRO A 112 -52.70 -9.09 -21.73
N VAL A 113 -52.14 -8.09 -21.06
CA VAL A 113 -51.84 -6.77 -21.66
C VAL A 113 -50.36 -6.49 -21.83
N SER A 114 -49.51 -7.27 -21.19
CA SER A 114 -48.06 -7.20 -21.36
C SER A 114 -47.42 -8.51 -20.93
N SER A 115 -46.38 -8.91 -21.66
CA SER A 115 -45.46 -10.00 -21.32
C SER A 115 -44.04 -9.45 -21.37
N GLU A 116 -43.41 -9.32 -20.21
CA GLU A 116 -42.04 -8.83 -20.12
C GLU A 116 -41.09 -9.97 -19.75
N PRO A 117 -39.99 -10.19 -20.52
CA PRO A 117 -39.02 -11.23 -20.19
C PRO A 117 -38.24 -10.82 -18.93
N ILE A 118 -38.21 -11.72 -17.95
CA ILE A 118 -37.48 -11.55 -16.69
C ILE A 118 -36.14 -12.25 -16.81
N TYR A 119 -35.07 -11.51 -16.50
CA TYR A 119 -33.71 -12.04 -16.44
C TYR A 119 -33.17 -11.94 -15.01
N ARG A 120 -32.52 -12.99 -14.54
CA ARG A 120 -31.81 -13.02 -13.25
C ARG A 120 -30.31 -12.94 -13.49
N LYS A 121 -29.62 -12.18 -12.65
CA LYS A 121 -28.14 -12.13 -12.65
C LYS A 121 -27.58 -13.49 -12.21
N VAL A 122 -26.66 -14.02 -13.00
CA VAL A 122 -25.90 -15.25 -12.68
C VAL A 122 -24.43 -14.91 -12.48
N GLY A 123 -23.77 -15.68 -11.61
CA GLY A 123 -22.45 -15.37 -11.11
C GLY A 123 -22.04 -16.34 -10.01
N TYR A 124 -20.85 -16.12 -9.46
CA TYR A 124 -20.32 -16.88 -8.33
C TYR A 124 -19.89 -15.91 -7.22
N GLU A 125 -19.84 -16.44 -6.00
CA GLU A 125 -19.29 -15.72 -4.86
C GLU A 125 -17.81 -16.04 -4.74
N GLU A 126 -16.96 -15.01 -4.70
CA GLU A 126 -15.54 -15.16 -4.44
C GLU A 126 -15.12 -14.30 -3.25
N ASN A 127 -14.15 -14.79 -2.48
CA ASN A 127 -13.59 -14.02 -1.39
C ASN A 127 -12.85 -12.81 -1.97
N ARG A 128 -13.13 -11.63 -1.43
CA ARG A 128 -12.46 -10.41 -1.88
C ARG A 128 -10.97 -10.45 -1.50
N ILE A 129 -10.11 -10.18 -2.48
CA ILE A 129 -8.68 -9.95 -2.27
C ILE A 129 -8.48 -8.46 -2.05
N VAL A 130 -7.85 -8.09 -0.93
CA VAL A 130 -7.56 -6.69 -0.58
C VAL A 130 -6.05 -6.50 -0.51
N ILE A 131 -5.56 -5.41 -1.09
CA ILE A 131 -4.16 -5.00 -1.01
C ILE A 131 -3.97 -4.25 0.31
N ASP A 132 -3.22 -4.85 1.24
CA ASP A 132 -2.92 -4.27 2.55
C ASP A 132 -1.73 -3.32 2.50
N TYR A 133 -0.76 -3.65 1.65
CA TYR A 133 0.48 -2.92 1.52
C TYR A 133 0.98 -2.98 0.08
N PHE A 134 1.33 -1.81 -0.44
CA PHE A 134 1.99 -1.66 -1.72
C PHE A 134 3.13 -0.67 -1.50
N CYS A 135 4.36 -1.14 -1.67
CA CYS A 135 5.55 -0.31 -1.65
C CYS A 135 6.30 -0.50 -2.97
N SER A 136 6.48 0.61 -3.68
CA SER A 136 7.26 0.64 -4.89
C SER A 136 8.43 1.61 -4.71
N ILE A 137 9.64 1.15 -5.03
CA ILE A 137 10.86 1.96 -5.04
C ILE A 137 11.41 1.87 -6.44
N THR A 138 11.69 3.01 -7.05
CA THR A 138 12.22 3.11 -8.41
C THR A 138 13.46 3.98 -8.39
N LEU A 139 14.51 3.53 -9.06
CA LEU A 139 15.79 4.21 -9.21
C LEU A 139 16.09 4.42 -10.67
N LEU A 140 16.60 5.61 -10.98
CA LEU A 140 17.18 5.95 -12.27
C LEU A 140 18.68 6.21 -12.07
N THR A 141 19.49 5.72 -12.99
CA THR A 141 20.94 5.96 -12.99
C THR A 141 21.38 6.71 -14.24
N ASP A 142 22.58 7.26 -14.23
CA ASP A 142 23.24 7.79 -15.43
C ASP A 142 24.00 6.69 -16.20
N GLY A 143 24.68 7.05 -17.30
CA GLY A 143 25.48 6.11 -18.08
C GLY A 143 26.70 5.52 -17.36
N LYS A 144 26.98 5.93 -16.11
CA LYS A 144 28.03 5.39 -15.23
C LYS A 144 27.44 4.61 -14.05
N ASP A 145 26.15 4.30 -14.10
CA ASP A 145 25.39 3.63 -13.06
C ASP A 145 25.32 4.38 -11.72
N VAL A 146 25.44 5.70 -11.76
CA VAL A 146 25.26 6.57 -10.60
C VAL A 146 23.80 6.98 -10.50
N ILE A 147 23.19 6.82 -9.32
CA ILE A 147 21.79 7.14 -9.07
C ILE A 147 21.56 8.64 -9.27
N THR A 148 20.70 8.99 -10.21
CA THR A 148 20.32 10.37 -10.52
C THR A 148 19.00 10.75 -9.89
N ASP A 149 18.07 9.81 -9.81
CA ASP A 149 16.74 10.03 -9.26
C ASP A 149 16.19 8.78 -8.57
N VAL A 150 15.35 9.02 -7.56
CA VAL A 150 14.75 7.99 -6.73
C VAL A 150 13.31 8.35 -6.40
N SER A 151 12.40 7.47 -6.77
CA SER A 151 10.98 7.59 -6.46
C SER A 151 10.56 6.49 -5.50
N VAL A 152 9.84 6.87 -4.44
CA VAL A 152 9.30 5.95 -3.45
C VAL A 152 7.81 6.18 -3.34
N VAL A 153 7.02 5.16 -3.64
CA VAL A 153 5.57 5.21 -3.68
C VAL A 153 5.00 4.27 -2.63
N ASN A 154 4.22 4.87 -1.72
CA ASN A 154 3.35 4.16 -0.77
C ASN A 154 4.06 3.18 0.20
N CYS A 155 5.38 3.30 0.35
CA CYS A 155 6.19 2.54 1.31
C CYS A 155 6.01 2.96 2.78
N ASN A 156 4.89 3.59 3.12
CA ASN A 156 4.60 3.98 4.50
C ASN A 156 4.40 2.73 5.34
N ASP A 157 5.16 2.59 6.42
CA ASP A 157 5.10 1.47 7.33
C ASP A 157 3.80 1.53 8.14
N LYS A 158 2.67 1.13 7.53
CA LYS A 158 1.36 0.99 8.19
C LYS A 158 1.32 -0.21 9.14
N ARG A 159 2.45 -0.55 9.76
CA ARG A 159 2.54 -1.61 10.79
C ARG A 159 2.02 -1.16 12.16
N GLN A 160 1.48 0.05 12.29
CA GLN A 160 0.96 0.59 13.55
C GLN A 160 -0.48 1.14 13.44
N SER A 161 -1.47 0.28 13.21
CA SER A 161 -2.86 0.60 13.63
C SER A 161 -3.76 -0.64 13.72
N GLN A 162 -3.21 -1.80 14.09
CA GLN A 162 -4.01 -3.00 14.38
C GLN A 162 -3.25 -3.89 15.37
N ARG A 163 -2.75 -3.29 16.45
CA ARG A 163 -2.65 -4.02 17.73
C ARG A 163 -3.91 -3.66 18.50
N THR A 164 -4.83 -4.60 18.47
CA THR A 164 -5.93 -4.81 19.41
C THR A 164 -5.64 -4.19 20.79
N CYS A 165 -6.50 -3.26 21.20
CA CYS A 165 -6.94 -3.17 22.59
C CYS A 165 -8.19 -4.03 22.73
#